data_AF-A0A9W8LPS1-F1
#
_entry.id   AF-A0A9W8LPS1-F1
#
_cell.length_a   1.000
_cell.length_b   1.000
_cell.length_c   1.000
_cell.angle_alpha   90.00
_cell.angle_beta   90.00
_cell.angle_gamma   90.00
#
_symmetry.space_group_name_H-M   'P 1'
#
loop_
_entity.id
_entity.type
_entity.pdbx_description
1 polymer ?
#
loop_
_entity_poly.entity_id
_entity_poly.type
_entity_poly.pdbx_seq_one_letter_code
_entity_poly.pdbx_strand_id
1 'polypeptide(L)'
;MSTVVRRSQPNFADWSIEDIVMLRKFVTEHFDPLMGEGIRLASIYMNIRHEDCTPVCSMLARPKITSDLYKTIKQCRDGGMKWKEIHARYSFWRNPKALCNSYYHFSQKSAQKAARGNNVRWTKSETARVKEIIKEHGELDSLKQAIEVAIAEFNDKPEASVKKKILYTHCDIYRGASIRKMEKFRALVDTYGDDWKRIGAGMGLSAEKARYIWAEYEQRLNWTPLWTESETEIIRNCIKAGIKPAEASRLVGTKSIYNCAKKMNALKNP
;
A
#
# COMPACT_ATOMS: atom_id res chain seq x y z
N MET A 1 -21.58 -21.53 20.76
CA MET A 1 -20.38 -20.80 21.22
C MET A 1 -19.26 -21.12 20.24
N SER A 2 -18.82 -20.12 19.46
CA SER A 2 -17.79 -20.30 18.43
C SER A 2 -16.41 -20.21 19.06
N THR A 3 -15.64 -21.29 19.02
CA THR A 3 -14.24 -21.41 19.49
C THR A 3 -13.26 -20.95 18.40
N VAL A 4 -13.53 -19.83 17.73
CA VAL A 4 -12.58 -19.26 16.78
C VAL A 4 -11.54 -18.48 17.57
N VAL A 5 -10.35 -19.07 17.73
CA VAL A 5 -9.17 -18.38 18.28
C VAL A 5 -8.87 -17.17 17.41
N ARG A 6 -8.62 -16.02 18.06
CA ARG A 6 -8.37 -14.74 17.39
C ARG A 6 -7.17 -14.86 16.45
N ARG A 7 -7.40 -14.83 15.13
CA ARG A 7 -6.31 -14.93 14.15
C ARG A 7 -5.75 -13.54 13.86
N SER A 8 -4.46 -13.33 14.09
CA SER A 8 -3.76 -12.12 13.66
C SER A 8 -3.23 -12.33 12.25
N GLN A 9 -3.66 -11.51 11.28
CA GLN A 9 -3.14 -11.52 9.91
C GLN A 9 -3.21 -12.90 9.21
N PRO A 10 -4.40 -13.52 9.07
CA PRO A 10 -4.49 -14.77 8.33
C PRO A 10 -4.06 -14.55 6.87
N ASN A 11 -3.09 -15.32 6.40
CA ASN A 11 -2.75 -15.37 4.98
C ASN A 11 -3.94 -15.93 4.21
N PHE A 12 -4.05 -15.59 2.92
CA PHE A 12 -5.15 -16.04 2.07
C PHE A 12 -5.31 -17.57 2.02
N ALA A 13 -4.22 -18.32 2.23
CA ALA A 13 -4.20 -19.78 2.28
C ALA A 13 -4.79 -20.37 3.59
N ASP A 14 -4.99 -19.54 4.62
CA ASP A 14 -5.46 -19.97 5.94
C ASP A 14 -6.99 -19.99 6.05
N TRP A 15 -7.69 -19.71 4.94
CA TRP A 15 -9.15 -19.67 4.84
C TRP A 15 -9.68 -20.90 4.13
N SER A 16 -10.55 -21.65 4.80
CA SER A 16 -11.28 -22.73 4.14
C SER A 16 -12.31 -22.16 3.16
N ILE A 17 -12.72 -22.96 2.18
CA ILE A 17 -13.74 -22.55 1.22
C ILE A 17 -15.09 -22.37 1.95
N GLU A 18 -15.35 -23.20 2.95
CA GLU A 18 -16.52 -23.15 3.82
C GLU A 18 -16.62 -21.83 4.58
N ASP A 19 -15.51 -21.36 5.17
CA ASP A 19 -15.44 -20.07 5.88
C ASP A 19 -15.77 -18.89 4.94
N ILE A 20 -15.25 -18.95 3.70
CA ILE A 20 -15.48 -17.90 2.69
C ILE A 20 -16.94 -17.87 2.23
N VAL A 21 -17.57 -19.04 2.06
CA VAL A 21 -18.97 -19.16 1.64
C VAL A 21 -19.92 -18.72 2.76
N MET A 22 -19.66 -19.15 4.00
CA MET A 22 -20.45 -18.74 5.17
C MET A 22 -20.37 -17.23 5.39
N LEU A 23 -19.18 -16.65 5.27
CA LEU A 23 -18.98 -15.21 5.35
C LEU A 23 -19.73 -14.45 4.25
N ARG A 24 -19.72 -14.96 3.01
CA ARG A 24 -20.46 -14.30 1.91
C ARG A 24 -21.97 -14.31 2.15
N LYS A 25 -22.53 -15.41 2.64
CA LYS A 25 -23.95 -15.49 3.02
C LYS A 25 -24.29 -14.51 4.15
N PHE A 26 -23.51 -14.53 5.23
CA PHE A 26 -23.68 -13.61 6.35
C PHE A 26 -23.59 -12.14 5.92
N VAL A 27 -22.63 -11.81 5.03
CA VAL A 27 -22.47 -10.46 4.48
C VAL A 27 -23.66 -10.05 3.58
N THR A 28 -24.26 -10.99 2.87
CA THR A 28 -25.39 -10.72 1.96
C THR A 28 -26.73 -10.65 2.71
N GLU A 29 -26.91 -11.45 3.77
CA GLU A 29 -28.13 -11.52 4.57
C GLU A 29 -28.26 -10.36 5.58
N HIS A 30 -27.15 -9.84 6.09
CA HIS A 30 -27.16 -8.88 7.19
C HIS A 30 -26.66 -7.47 6.83
N PHE A 31 -26.23 -7.22 5.59
CA PHE A 31 -25.64 -5.94 5.23
C PHE A 31 -26.15 -5.39 3.89
N ASP A 32 -26.53 -4.12 3.89
CA ASP A 32 -26.61 -3.31 2.69
C ASP A 32 -25.16 -3.00 2.21
N PRO A 33 -24.77 -3.34 0.97
CA PRO A 33 -23.39 -3.23 0.47
C PRO A 33 -22.80 -1.80 0.43
N LEU A 34 -23.51 -0.80 0.95
CA LEU A 34 -23.13 0.61 0.93
C LEU A 34 -22.58 1.17 2.25
N MET A 35 -22.62 0.44 3.37
CA MET A 35 -22.25 0.97 4.70
C MET A 35 -21.01 0.28 5.31
N GLY A 36 -20.03 1.08 5.76
CA GLY A 36 -18.77 0.61 6.38
C GLY A 36 -18.93 -0.20 7.69
N GLU A 37 -20.14 -0.24 8.24
CA GLU A 37 -20.52 -1.00 9.44
C GLU A 37 -20.36 -2.53 9.24
N GLY A 38 -20.47 -3.02 8.00
CA GLY A 38 -20.35 -4.45 7.72
C GLY A 38 -18.96 -5.04 7.94
N ILE A 39 -17.92 -4.24 7.75
CA ILE A 39 -16.53 -4.65 8.01
C ILE A 39 -16.29 -4.77 9.53
N ARG A 40 -16.96 -3.94 10.33
CA ARG A 40 -16.88 -3.99 11.80
C ARG A 40 -17.56 -5.25 12.34
N LEU A 41 -18.76 -5.56 11.87
CA LEU A 41 -19.51 -6.73 12.32
C LEU A 41 -18.91 -8.05 11.82
N ALA A 42 -18.36 -8.11 10.60
CA ALA A 42 -17.60 -9.26 10.11
C ALA A 42 -16.34 -9.52 10.97
N SER A 43 -15.66 -8.47 11.44
CA SER A 43 -14.50 -8.61 12.33
C SER A 43 -14.85 -9.18 13.70
N ILE A 44 -16.03 -8.82 14.22
CA ILE A 44 -16.57 -9.34 15.49
C ILE A 44 -16.99 -10.79 15.33
N TYR A 45 -17.74 -11.11 14.26
CA TYR A 45 -18.26 -12.46 14.02
C TYR A 45 -17.15 -13.48 13.77
N MET A 46 -16.12 -13.10 13.00
CA MET A 46 -15.01 -13.98 12.64
C MET A 46 -13.84 -13.95 13.64
N ASN A 47 -13.93 -13.13 14.68
CA ASN A 47 -12.86 -12.91 15.64
C ASN A 47 -11.49 -12.60 14.99
N ILE A 48 -11.49 -11.75 13.96
CA ILE A 48 -10.27 -11.27 13.29
C ILE A 48 -10.15 -9.75 13.40
N ARG A 49 -8.98 -9.17 13.11
CA ARG A 49 -8.83 -7.71 13.15
C ARG A 49 -9.67 -7.05 12.05
N HIS A 50 -10.22 -5.88 12.36
CA HIS A 50 -11.03 -5.11 11.42
C HIS A 50 -10.25 -4.72 10.15
N GLU A 51 -8.97 -4.42 10.32
CA GLU A 51 -8.06 -4.10 9.22
C GLU A 51 -7.86 -5.30 8.27
N ASP A 52 -7.87 -6.52 8.81
CA ASP A 52 -7.73 -7.77 8.06
C ASP A 52 -9.03 -8.14 7.31
N CYS A 53 -10.18 -7.58 7.70
CA CYS A 53 -11.45 -7.75 7.00
C CYS A 53 -11.52 -6.93 5.71
N THR A 54 -10.78 -5.83 5.60
CA THR A 54 -10.88 -4.90 4.46
C THR A 54 -10.45 -5.52 3.12
N PRO A 55 -9.34 -6.28 3.04
CA PRO A 55 -8.97 -7.02 1.83
C PRO A 55 -9.99 -8.11 1.49
N VAL A 56 -10.47 -8.87 2.49
CA VAL A 56 -11.43 -9.97 2.31
C VAL A 56 -12.79 -9.43 1.82
N CYS A 57 -13.33 -8.39 2.45
CA CYS A 57 -14.54 -7.71 1.99
C CYS A 57 -14.36 -7.05 0.62
N SER A 58 -13.20 -6.46 0.31
CA SER A 58 -12.91 -5.93 -1.03
C SER A 58 -12.85 -7.02 -2.11
N MET A 59 -12.51 -8.26 -1.73
CA MET A 59 -12.54 -9.43 -2.60
C MET A 59 -13.93 -10.04 -2.74
N LEU A 60 -14.78 -9.94 -1.71
CA LEU A 60 -16.17 -10.39 -1.71
C LEU A 60 -17.12 -9.40 -2.41
N ALA A 61 -16.84 -8.10 -2.32
CA ALA A 61 -17.66 -7.01 -2.87
C ALA A 61 -17.37 -6.71 -4.36
N ARG A 62 -16.40 -7.39 -4.98
CA ARG A 62 -16.15 -7.29 -6.42
C ARG A 62 -16.61 -8.58 -7.09
N PRO A 63 -17.75 -8.56 -7.80
CA PRO A 63 -18.13 -9.65 -8.67
C PRO A 63 -16.95 -9.95 -9.60
N LYS A 64 -16.43 -11.18 -9.48
CA LYS A 64 -15.28 -11.63 -10.24
C LYS A 64 -15.74 -11.78 -11.69
N ILE A 65 -15.13 -11.05 -12.61
CA ILE A 65 -15.37 -11.27 -14.04
C ILE A 65 -14.92 -12.69 -14.36
N THR A 66 -15.85 -13.51 -14.85
CA THR A 66 -15.58 -14.82 -15.42
C THR A 66 -15.23 -14.67 -16.90
N SER A 67 -14.62 -15.69 -17.51
CA SER A 67 -14.26 -15.66 -18.93
C SER A 67 -15.48 -15.46 -19.84
N ASP A 68 -16.62 -16.05 -19.49
CA ASP A 68 -17.84 -15.94 -20.30
C ASP A 68 -18.46 -14.55 -20.16
N LEU A 69 -18.54 -14.04 -18.93
CA LEU A 69 -19.01 -12.68 -18.67
C LEU A 69 -18.10 -11.64 -19.34
N TYR A 70 -16.78 -11.87 -19.36
CA TYR A 70 -15.84 -11.05 -20.11
C TYR A 70 -16.14 -11.06 -21.61
N LYS A 71 -16.38 -12.23 -22.22
CA LYS A 71 -16.73 -12.34 -23.64
C LYS A 71 -18.02 -11.57 -23.95
N THR A 72 -19.05 -11.69 -23.12
CA THR A 72 -20.32 -10.99 -23.32
C THR A 72 -20.17 -9.49 -23.18
N ILE A 73 -19.44 -9.01 -22.17
CA ILE A 73 -19.14 -7.58 -22.00
C ILE A 73 -18.29 -7.06 -23.17
N LYS A 74 -17.31 -7.85 -23.64
CA LYS A 74 -16.48 -7.52 -24.81
C LYS A 74 -17.34 -7.39 -26.07
N GLN A 75 -18.24 -8.34 -26.35
CA GLN A 75 -19.18 -8.23 -27.47
C GLN A 75 -20.04 -6.98 -27.39
N CYS A 76 -20.51 -6.62 -26.19
CA CYS A 76 -21.27 -5.39 -25.99
C CYS A 76 -20.42 -4.14 -26.28
N ARG A 77 -19.16 -4.13 -25.85
CA ARG A 77 -18.20 -3.03 -26.12
C ARG A 77 -17.82 -2.94 -27.60
N ASP A 78 -17.56 -4.06 -28.25
CA ASP A 78 -17.22 -4.15 -29.68
C ASP A 78 -18.42 -3.73 -30.55
N GLY A 79 -19.64 -4.00 -30.09
CA GLY A 79 -20.89 -3.51 -30.67
C GLY A 79 -21.24 -2.05 -30.33
N GLY A 80 -20.34 -1.31 -29.67
CA GLY A 80 -20.46 0.14 -29.45
C GLY A 80 -21.16 0.59 -28.16
N MET A 81 -21.65 -0.32 -27.31
CA MET A 81 -22.35 0.07 -26.07
C MET A 81 -21.43 0.78 -25.07
N LYS A 82 -21.93 1.84 -24.44
CA LYS A 82 -21.21 2.60 -23.40
C LYS A 82 -21.24 1.85 -22.07
N TRP A 83 -20.24 2.09 -21.22
CA TRP A 83 -20.14 1.44 -19.89
C TRP A 83 -21.37 1.63 -19.01
N LYS A 84 -22.06 2.78 -19.12
CA LYS A 84 -23.30 3.05 -18.38
C LYS A 84 -24.44 2.11 -18.81
N GLU A 85 -24.55 1.82 -20.10
CA GLU A 85 -25.56 0.93 -20.67
C GLU A 85 -25.27 -0.54 -20.33
N ILE A 86 -23.99 -0.93 -20.41
CA ILE A 86 -23.55 -2.28 -20.02
C ILE A 86 -23.74 -2.48 -18.52
N HIS A 87 -23.47 -1.47 -17.70
CA HIS A 87 -23.71 -1.52 -16.25
C HIS A 87 -25.19 -1.64 -15.92
N ALA A 88 -26.08 -1.00 -16.67
CA ALA A 88 -27.53 -1.17 -16.48
C ALA A 88 -27.98 -2.63 -16.73
N ARG A 89 -27.36 -3.34 -17.68
CA ARG A 89 -27.60 -4.79 -17.93
C ARG A 89 -26.94 -5.70 -16.89
N TYR A 90 -25.86 -5.24 -16.29
CA TYR A 90 -25.00 -5.99 -15.36
C TYR A 90 -24.77 -5.16 -14.09
N SER A 91 -25.87 -4.91 -13.36
CA SER A 91 -25.94 -3.97 -12.25
C SER A 91 -25.27 -4.46 -10.95
N PHE A 92 -24.65 -5.63 -10.99
CA PHE A 92 -23.96 -6.23 -9.84
C PHE A 92 -22.70 -5.47 -9.41
N TRP A 93 -22.13 -4.62 -10.27
CA TRP A 93 -21.10 -3.67 -9.83
C TRP A 93 -21.71 -2.41 -9.24
N ARG A 94 -21.05 -1.81 -8.25
CA ARG A 94 -21.51 -0.57 -7.59
C ARG A 94 -21.79 0.59 -8.55
N ASN A 95 -21.00 0.73 -9.60
CA ASN A 95 -21.15 1.79 -10.59
C ASN A 95 -20.45 1.41 -11.92
N PRO A 96 -20.71 2.15 -13.02
CA PRO A 96 -20.09 1.85 -14.32
C PRO A 96 -18.56 1.88 -14.29
N LYS A 97 -17.96 2.72 -13.43
CA LYS A 97 -16.50 2.81 -13.28
C LYS A 97 -15.91 1.57 -12.62
N ALA A 98 -16.61 0.97 -11.67
CA ALA A 98 -16.21 -0.29 -11.03
C ALA A 98 -16.27 -1.46 -12.02
N LEU A 99 -17.32 -1.55 -12.84
CA LEU A 99 -17.41 -2.50 -13.96
C LEU A 99 -16.23 -2.32 -14.93
N CYS A 100 -16.02 -1.09 -15.40
CA CYS A 100 -14.95 -0.74 -16.34
C CYS A 100 -13.57 -1.16 -15.80
N ASN A 101 -13.27 -0.80 -14.55
CA ASN A 101 -12.02 -1.19 -13.90
C ASN A 101 -11.88 -2.71 -13.77
N SER A 102 -12.94 -3.43 -13.38
CA SER A 102 -12.91 -4.89 -13.31
C SER A 102 -12.66 -5.52 -14.69
N TYR A 103 -13.28 -4.98 -15.75
CA TYR A 103 -13.09 -5.44 -17.13
C TYR A 103 -11.65 -5.27 -17.59
N TYR A 104 -11.08 -4.08 -17.43
CA TYR A 104 -9.69 -3.81 -17.79
C TYR A 104 -8.72 -4.61 -16.92
N HIS A 105 -9.01 -4.80 -15.64
CA HIS A 105 -8.18 -5.68 -14.81
C HIS A 105 -8.25 -7.13 -15.28
N PHE A 106 -9.40 -7.64 -15.71
CA PHE A 106 -9.50 -9.01 -16.24
C PHE A 106 -8.74 -9.17 -17.56
N SER A 107 -8.89 -8.23 -18.50
CA SER A 107 -8.16 -8.23 -19.78
C SER A 107 -6.65 -8.04 -19.58
N GLN A 108 -6.26 -7.21 -18.63
CA GLN A 108 -4.86 -7.07 -18.23
C GLN A 108 -4.36 -8.28 -17.45
N LYS A 109 -5.21 -9.01 -16.72
CA LYS A 109 -4.78 -10.22 -16.00
C LYS A 109 -4.65 -11.42 -16.94
N SER A 110 -5.38 -11.47 -18.05
CA SER A 110 -5.15 -12.42 -19.14
C SER A 110 -3.92 -12.04 -19.98
N ALA A 111 -3.74 -10.76 -20.31
CA ALA A 111 -2.52 -10.26 -20.94
C ALA A 111 -1.29 -10.40 -20.03
N GLN A 112 -1.43 -10.18 -18.72
CA GLN A 112 -0.41 -10.44 -17.71
C GLN A 112 -0.26 -11.91 -17.40
N LYS A 113 -1.25 -12.79 -17.62
CA LYS A 113 -1.03 -14.25 -17.52
C LYS A 113 -0.25 -14.75 -18.73
N ALA A 114 -0.53 -14.23 -19.92
CA ALA A 114 0.29 -14.46 -21.11
C ALA A 114 1.71 -13.88 -20.93
N ALA A 115 1.85 -12.69 -20.34
CA ALA A 115 3.15 -12.09 -20.03
C ALA A 115 3.83 -12.65 -18.75
N ARG A 116 3.09 -13.28 -17.83
CA ARG A 116 3.64 -14.09 -16.72
C ARG A 116 4.17 -15.44 -17.20
N GLY A 117 3.87 -15.81 -18.46
CA GLY A 117 4.66 -16.79 -19.19
C GLY A 117 6.13 -16.38 -19.34
N ASN A 118 6.46 -15.10 -19.17
CA ASN A 118 7.83 -14.63 -19.06
C ASN A 118 8.24 -14.56 -17.57
N ASN A 119 8.41 -15.73 -16.94
CA ASN A 119 9.37 -15.84 -15.83
C ASN A 119 10.76 -15.58 -16.41
N VAL A 120 11.08 -14.31 -16.67
CA VAL A 120 12.40 -13.90 -17.14
C VAL A 120 13.37 -14.22 -16.01
N ARG A 121 14.06 -15.35 -16.18
CA ARG A 121 15.02 -15.83 -15.21
C ARG A 121 16.26 -14.97 -15.31
N TRP A 122 16.43 -14.07 -14.35
CA TRP A 122 17.66 -13.31 -14.20
C TRP A 122 18.75 -14.22 -13.64
N THR A 123 19.82 -14.37 -14.40
CA THR A 123 21.03 -15.07 -13.99
C THR A 123 21.79 -14.27 -12.94
N LYS A 124 22.79 -14.91 -12.31
CA LYS A 124 23.67 -14.25 -11.34
C LYS A 124 24.51 -13.15 -11.99
N SER A 125 25.01 -13.37 -13.20
CA SER A 125 25.80 -12.40 -13.97
C SER A 125 24.96 -11.19 -14.37
N GLU A 126 23.76 -11.39 -14.92
CA GLU A 126 22.86 -10.28 -15.25
C GLU A 126 22.46 -9.49 -13.99
N THR A 127 22.24 -10.18 -12.87
CA THR A 127 21.98 -9.49 -11.59
C THR A 127 23.20 -8.70 -11.10
N ALA A 128 24.42 -9.20 -11.29
CA ALA A 128 25.64 -8.47 -10.96
C ALA A 128 25.78 -7.21 -11.83
N ARG A 129 25.54 -7.34 -13.14
CA ARG A 129 25.59 -6.22 -14.08
C ARG A 129 24.55 -5.15 -13.78
N VAL A 130 23.33 -5.54 -13.42
CA VAL A 130 22.30 -4.60 -12.93
C VAL A 130 22.79 -3.81 -11.69
N LYS A 131 23.54 -4.45 -10.77
CA LYS A 131 24.11 -3.75 -9.61
C LYS A 131 25.17 -2.72 -10.03
N GLU A 132 25.96 -3.01 -11.05
CA GLU A 132 26.96 -2.08 -11.60
C GLU A 132 26.29 -0.89 -12.27
N ILE A 133 25.29 -1.12 -13.13
CA ILE A 133 24.51 -0.04 -13.77
C ILE A 133 23.90 0.90 -12.72
N ILE A 134 23.37 0.34 -11.62
CA ILE A 134 22.84 1.16 -10.50
C ILE A 134 23.95 1.96 -9.81
N LYS A 135 25.17 1.43 -9.69
CA LYS A 135 26.30 2.17 -9.10
C LYS A 135 26.85 3.25 -10.04
N GLU A 136 26.87 2.98 -11.34
CA GLU A 136 27.40 3.87 -12.38
C GLU A 136 26.44 5.02 -12.71
N HIS A 137 25.13 4.75 -12.68
CA HIS A 137 24.10 5.67 -13.22
C HIS A 137 22.90 5.88 -12.29
N GLY A 138 22.88 5.27 -11.12
CA GLY A 138 21.81 5.45 -10.13
C GLY A 138 22.13 6.59 -9.17
N GLU A 139 21.22 7.57 -9.10
CA GLU A 139 21.23 8.59 -8.05
C GLU A 139 20.31 8.19 -6.90
N LEU A 140 20.56 8.72 -5.70
CA LEU A 140 19.78 8.42 -4.50
C LEU A 140 18.28 8.71 -4.63
N ASP A 141 17.93 9.74 -5.41
CA ASP A 141 16.56 10.21 -5.59
C ASP A 141 16.00 9.89 -7.00
N SER A 142 16.81 9.33 -7.90
CA SER A 142 16.42 9.07 -9.29
C SER A 142 17.12 7.85 -9.88
N LEU A 143 16.33 6.91 -10.39
CA LEU A 143 16.82 5.75 -11.14
C LEU A 143 16.63 5.91 -12.65
N LYS A 144 16.27 7.09 -13.13
CA LYS A 144 15.87 7.31 -14.53
C LYS A 144 16.96 6.88 -15.50
N GLN A 145 18.19 7.35 -15.29
CA GLN A 145 19.33 7.05 -16.16
C GLN A 145 19.75 5.58 -16.07
N ALA A 146 19.80 5.00 -14.86
CA ALA A 146 20.04 3.57 -14.68
C ALA A 146 18.99 2.68 -15.37
N ILE A 147 17.72 3.10 -15.39
CA ILE A 147 16.63 2.39 -16.08
C ILE A 147 16.83 2.47 -17.60
N GLU A 148 17.13 3.64 -18.14
CA GLU A 148 17.35 3.84 -19.58
C GLU A 148 18.52 2.98 -20.10
N VAL A 149 19.65 3.02 -19.39
CA VAL A 149 20.84 2.19 -19.71
C VAL A 149 20.50 0.70 -19.62
N ALA A 150 19.82 0.27 -18.56
CA ALA A 150 19.46 -1.14 -18.39
C ALA A 150 18.47 -1.63 -19.44
N ILE A 151 17.55 -0.79 -19.92
CA ILE A 151 16.61 -1.15 -21.00
C ILE A 151 17.36 -1.34 -22.32
N ALA A 152 18.34 -0.48 -22.62
CA ALA A 152 19.17 -0.61 -23.80
C ALA A 152 20.04 -1.88 -23.76
N GLU A 153 20.64 -2.16 -22.59
CA GLU A 153 21.56 -3.28 -22.39
C GLU A 153 20.84 -4.64 -22.34
N PHE A 154 19.68 -4.72 -21.69
CA PHE A 154 18.85 -5.93 -21.60
C PHE A 154 17.64 -5.88 -22.55
N ASN A 155 17.87 -5.49 -23.80
CA ASN A 155 16.82 -5.35 -24.82
C ASN A 155 16.15 -6.69 -25.23
N ASP A 156 16.78 -7.82 -24.88
CA ASP A 156 16.22 -9.16 -25.00
C ASP A 156 15.10 -9.44 -23.98
N LYS A 157 14.99 -8.59 -22.94
CA LYS A 157 14.02 -8.73 -21.86
C LYS A 157 12.90 -7.70 -21.99
N PRO A 158 11.67 -8.04 -21.57
CA PRO A 158 10.59 -7.07 -21.50
C PRO A 158 10.98 -5.89 -20.61
N GLU A 159 10.79 -4.68 -21.10
CA GLU A 159 11.11 -3.42 -20.42
C GLU A 159 10.56 -3.37 -18.97
N ALA A 160 9.33 -3.88 -18.78
CA ALA A 160 8.71 -3.97 -17.45
C ALA A 160 9.47 -4.90 -16.48
N SER A 161 10.08 -5.97 -16.98
CA SER A 161 10.94 -6.87 -16.19
C SER A 161 12.22 -6.16 -15.78
N VAL A 162 12.85 -5.43 -16.71
CA VAL A 162 14.08 -4.65 -16.48
C VAL A 162 13.84 -3.56 -15.42
N LYS A 163 12.80 -2.74 -15.60
CA LYS A 163 12.39 -1.71 -14.61
C LYS A 163 12.19 -2.29 -13.22
N LYS A 164 11.47 -3.42 -13.14
CA LYS A 164 11.18 -4.12 -11.88
C LYS A 164 12.46 -4.66 -11.24
N LYS A 165 13.37 -5.24 -12.04
CA LYS A 165 14.66 -5.76 -11.56
C LYS A 165 15.56 -4.65 -11.02
N ILE A 166 15.66 -3.51 -11.70
CA ILE A 166 16.40 -2.33 -11.24
C ILE A 166 15.86 -1.86 -9.90
N LEU A 167 14.54 -1.68 -9.77
CA LEU A 167 13.91 -1.22 -8.54
C LEU A 167 14.19 -2.14 -7.35
N TYR A 168 14.00 -3.46 -7.50
CA TYR A 168 14.28 -4.41 -6.42
C TYR A 168 15.77 -4.46 -6.07
N THR A 169 16.64 -4.48 -7.07
CA THR A 169 18.10 -4.55 -6.85
C THR A 169 18.60 -3.29 -6.15
N HIS A 170 18.08 -2.11 -6.52
CA HIS A 170 18.33 -0.86 -5.82
C HIS A 170 17.86 -0.93 -4.36
N CYS A 171 16.62 -1.35 -4.13
CA CYS A 171 16.11 -1.56 -2.78
C CYS A 171 17.00 -2.51 -1.98
N ASP A 172 17.49 -3.61 -2.54
CA ASP A 172 18.34 -4.56 -1.83
C ASP A 172 19.73 -4.00 -1.51
N ILE A 173 20.37 -3.28 -2.44
CA ILE A 173 21.65 -2.59 -2.21
C ILE A 173 21.51 -1.58 -1.07
N TYR A 174 20.46 -0.76 -1.12
CA TYR A 174 20.31 0.37 -0.23
C TYR A 174 19.48 0.07 1.03
N ARG A 175 18.81 -1.07 1.15
CA ARG A 175 18.16 -1.52 2.40
C ARG A 175 19.17 -1.91 3.48
N GLY A 176 20.27 -2.55 3.10
CA GLY A 176 21.40 -2.80 4.02
C GLY A 176 22.13 -1.51 4.38
N ALA A 177 22.30 -0.61 3.41
CA ALA A 177 22.85 0.71 3.65
C ALA A 177 21.92 1.60 4.47
N SER A 178 20.59 1.47 4.36
CA SER A 178 19.63 2.28 5.11
C SER A 178 19.64 1.93 6.59
N ILE A 179 19.78 0.65 6.96
CA ILE A 179 19.88 0.25 8.38
C ILE A 179 21.16 0.83 9.00
N ARG A 180 22.33 0.61 8.37
CA ARG A 180 23.61 1.16 8.85
C ARG A 180 23.66 2.69 8.83
N LYS A 181 23.01 3.32 7.84
CA LYS A 181 22.86 4.79 7.82
C LYS A 181 21.99 5.27 8.96
N MET A 182 20.91 4.56 9.35
CA MET A 182 20.09 4.96 10.49
C MET A 182 20.77 4.73 11.83
N GLU A 183 21.61 3.70 11.96
CA GLU A 183 22.47 3.53 13.14
C GLU A 183 23.50 4.67 13.26
N LYS A 184 24.12 5.06 12.14
CA LYS A 184 24.99 6.24 12.10
C LYS A 184 24.21 7.52 12.42
N PHE A 185 23.01 7.67 11.88
CA PHE A 185 22.13 8.80 12.13
C PHE A 185 21.82 8.90 13.62
N ARG A 186 21.45 7.78 14.26
CA ARG A 186 21.20 7.69 15.70
C ARG A 186 22.44 8.04 16.51
N ALA A 187 23.60 7.47 16.20
CA ALA A 187 24.84 7.79 16.90
C ALA A 187 25.21 9.28 16.82
N LEU A 188 24.97 9.92 15.66
CA LEU A 188 25.19 11.36 15.49
C LEU A 188 24.20 12.19 16.31
N VAL A 189 22.92 11.79 16.37
CA VAL A 189 21.91 12.44 17.23
C VAL A 189 22.25 12.25 18.71
N ASP A 190 22.64 11.05 19.13
CA ASP A 190 23.04 10.76 20.51
C ASP A 190 24.27 11.59 20.93
N THR A 191 25.17 11.89 19.98
CA THR A 191 26.40 12.66 20.24
C THR A 191 26.16 14.17 20.20
N TYR A 192 25.35 14.65 19.25
CA TYR A 192 25.24 16.08 18.93
C TYR A 192 23.85 16.68 19.24
N GLY A 193 22.92 15.89 19.77
CA GLY A 193 21.55 16.32 20.06
C GLY A 193 20.84 16.83 18.81
N ASP A 194 20.26 18.04 18.90
CA ASP A 194 19.51 18.67 17.82
C ASP A 194 20.38 19.56 16.89
N ASP A 195 21.71 19.38 16.87
CA ASP A 195 22.59 20.09 15.92
C ASP A 195 22.48 19.49 14.50
N TRP A 196 21.34 19.77 13.85
CA TRP A 196 21.01 19.25 12.53
C TRP A 196 21.98 19.70 11.43
N LYS A 197 22.69 20.82 11.61
CA LYS A 197 23.72 21.24 10.66
C LYS A 197 24.90 20.27 10.70
N ARG A 198 25.37 19.93 11.89
CA ARG A 198 26.49 19.01 12.09
C ARG A 198 26.12 17.57 11.77
N ILE A 199 24.91 17.15 12.12
CA ILE A 199 24.35 15.83 11.77
C ILE A 199 24.17 15.71 10.26
N GLY A 200 23.58 16.73 9.62
CA GLY A 200 23.44 16.80 8.17
C GLY A 200 24.78 16.67 7.46
N ALA A 201 25.79 17.43 7.87
CA ALA A 201 27.15 17.31 7.35
C ALA A 201 27.73 15.90 7.53
N GLY A 202 27.57 15.29 8.71
CA GLY A 202 28.02 13.91 8.99
C GLY A 202 27.29 12.83 8.17
N MET A 203 26.11 13.15 7.65
CA MET A 203 25.29 12.28 6.81
C MET A 203 25.38 12.61 5.31
N GLY A 204 26.06 13.69 4.93
CA GLY A 204 26.07 14.19 3.55
C GLY A 204 24.71 14.74 3.09
N LEU A 205 23.95 15.34 4.00
CA LEU A 205 22.60 15.87 3.80
C LEU A 205 22.53 17.34 4.21
N SER A 206 21.53 18.06 3.71
CA SER A 206 21.18 19.37 4.29
C SER A 206 20.60 19.19 5.69
N ALA A 207 20.73 20.22 6.53
CA ALA A 207 20.20 20.21 7.90
C ALA A 207 18.69 19.96 7.94
N GLU A 208 17.93 20.58 7.04
CA GLU A 208 16.48 20.37 6.95
C GLU A 208 16.12 18.95 6.56
N LYS A 209 16.86 18.36 5.61
CA LYS A 209 16.64 16.98 5.17
C LYS A 209 16.99 15.99 6.28
N ALA A 210 18.06 16.23 7.01
CA ALA A 210 18.44 15.44 8.17
C ALA A 210 17.34 15.45 9.24
N ARG A 211 16.88 16.65 9.64
CA ARG A 211 15.79 16.80 10.60
C ARG A 211 14.52 16.10 10.16
N TYR A 212 14.14 16.21 8.89
CA TYR A 212 12.97 15.54 8.32
C TYR A 212 13.08 14.02 8.42
N ILE A 213 14.21 13.45 8.00
CA ILE A 213 14.44 11.99 8.01
C ILE A 213 14.42 11.44 9.44
N TRP A 214 15.00 12.16 10.40
CA TRP A 214 14.98 11.75 11.80
C TRP A 214 13.55 11.75 12.37
N ALA A 215 12.78 12.81 12.13
CA ALA A 215 11.39 12.89 12.57
C ALA A 215 10.52 11.77 11.98
N GLU A 216 10.68 11.42 10.70
CA GLU A 216 9.98 10.27 10.11
C GLU A 216 10.39 8.94 10.74
N TYR A 217 11.65 8.80 11.14
CA TYR A 217 12.16 7.59 11.76
C TYR A 217 11.65 7.40 13.19
N GLU A 218 11.69 8.44 14.03
CA GLU A 218 11.13 8.40 15.38
C GLU A 218 9.63 8.11 15.36
N GLN A 219 8.89 8.74 14.44
CA GLN A 219 7.47 8.45 14.25
C GLN A 219 7.19 7.00 13.88
N ARG A 220 8.09 6.35 13.12
CA ARG A 220 7.95 4.93 12.75
C ARG A 220 8.31 3.99 13.90
N LEU A 221 9.30 4.33 14.71
CA LEU A 221 9.68 3.53 15.89
C LEU A 221 8.63 3.60 17.00
N ASN A 222 8.04 4.77 17.20
CA ASN A 222 7.02 5.02 18.22
C ASN A 222 5.59 4.88 17.69
N TRP A 223 5.43 4.30 16.50
CA TRP A 223 4.12 4.17 15.87
C TRP A 223 3.24 3.19 16.64
N THR A 224 2.13 3.69 17.17
CA THR A 224 1.10 2.85 17.80
C THR A 224 -0.23 3.01 17.07
N PRO A 225 -0.94 1.91 16.74
CA PRO A 225 -2.21 1.98 16.02
C PRO A 225 -3.37 2.51 16.88
N LEU A 226 -3.27 2.36 18.20
CA LEU A 226 -4.32 2.76 19.14
C LEU A 226 -4.09 4.20 19.62
N TRP A 227 -5.18 4.96 19.73
CA TRP A 227 -5.16 6.28 20.35
C TRP A 227 -5.33 6.13 21.86
N THR A 228 -4.40 6.67 22.63
CA THR A 228 -4.61 6.86 24.06
C THR A 228 -5.52 8.07 24.30
N GLU A 229 -6.05 8.19 25.51
CA GLU A 229 -6.82 9.38 25.88
C GLU A 229 -5.94 10.64 25.92
N SER A 230 -4.68 10.53 26.35
CA SER A 230 -3.73 11.65 26.33
C SER A 230 -3.42 12.14 24.92
N GLU A 231 -3.20 11.23 23.96
CA GLU A 231 -3.01 11.57 22.55
C GLU A 231 -4.28 12.19 21.95
N THR A 232 -5.46 11.69 22.35
CA THR A 232 -6.75 12.24 21.92
C THR A 232 -6.95 13.66 22.46
N GLU A 233 -6.55 13.93 23.70
CA GLU A 233 -6.64 15.25 24.32
C GLU A 233 -5.70 16.26 23.65
N ILE A 234 -4.47 15.85 23.29
CA ILE A 234 -3.55 16.67 22.48
C ILE A 234 -4.23 17.07 21.16
N ILE A 235 -4.92 16.15 20.48
CA ILE A 235 -5.64 16.45 19.25
C ILE A 235 -6.83 17.39 19.49
N ARG A 236 -7.61 17.22 20.57
CA ARG A 236 -8.70 18.15 20.93
C ARG A 236 -8.16 19.57 21.13
N ASN A 237 -7.04 19.71 21.82
CA ASN A 237 -6.37 21.00 22.04
C ASN A 237 -5.83 21.59 20.74
N CYS A 238 -5.25 20.78 19.85
CA CYS A 238 -4.84 21.23 18.52
C CYS A 238 -6.02 21.75 17.69
N ILE A 239 -7.18 21.10 17.76
CA ILE A 239 -8.40 21.56 17.08
C ILE A 239 -8.82 22.93 17.61
N LYS A 240 -8.93 23.08 18.94
CA LYS A 240 -9.33 24.33 19.59
C LYS A 240 -8.38 25.49 19.24
N ALA A 241 -7.08 25.21 19.18
CA ALA A 241 -6.05 26.19 18.86
C ALA A 241 -5.84 26.44 17.34
N GLY A 242 -6.60 25.77 16.46
CA GLY A 242 -6.44 25.91 15.00
C GLY A 242 -5.13 25.33 14.43
N ILE A 243 -4.45 24.46 15.17
CA ILE A 243 -3.18 23.84 14.79
C ILE A 243 -3.41 22.82 13.66
N LYS A 244 -2.55 22.84 12.62
CA LYS A 244 -2.68 21.96 11.44
C LYS A 244 -2.17 20.53 11.72
N PRO A 245 -2.62 19.51 10.95
CA PRO A 245 -2.27 18.11 11.20
C PRO A 245 -0.77 17.78 11.21
N ALA A 246 0.05 18.53 10.47
CA ALA A 246 1.49 18.34 10.45
C ALA A 246 2.13 18.66 11.81
N GLU A 247 1.66 19.73 12.45
CA GLU A 247 2.14 20.16 13.75
C GLU A 247 1.52 19.31 14.87
N ALA A 248 0.25 18.94 14.74
CA ALA A 248 -0.39 17.98 15.64
C ALA A 248 0.32 16.63 15.67
N SER A 249 0.81 16.14 14.52
CA SER A 249 1.60 14.91 14.42
C SER A 249 2.94 14.99 15.15
N ARG A 250 3.57 16.17 15.18
CA ARG A 250 4.79 16.39 15.98
C ARG A 250 4.48 16.38 17.47
N LEU A 251 3.42 17.06 17.89
CA LEU A 251 3.00 17.13 19.30
C LEU A 251 2.57 15.78 19.86
N VAL A 252 1.92 14.95 19.04
CA VAL A 252 1.54 13.58 19.43
C VAL A 252 2.74 12.63 19.43
N GLY A 253 3.69 12.81 18.51
CA GLY A 253 4.95 12.06 18.44
C GLY A 253 4.83 10.59 17.98
N THR A 254 3.68 9.96 18.18
CA THR A 254 3.43 8.52 17.91
C THR A 254 2.52 8.28 16.71
N LYS A 255 1.96 9.33 16.10
CA LYS A 255 0.96 9.25 15.03
C LYS A 255 1.40 10.07 13.82
N SER A 256 1.17 9.53 12.63
CA SER A 256 1.44 10.22 11.37
C SER A 256 0.50 11.40 11.13
N ILE A 257 0.91 12.31 10.23
CA ILE A 257 0.10 13.46 9.78
C ILE A 257 -1.28 13.01 9.29
N TYR A 258 -1.33 11.92 8.52
CA TYR A 258 -2.58 11.35 8.00
C TYR A 258 -3.50 10.86 9.13
N ASN A 259 -2.95 10.14 10.12
CA ASN A 259 -3.73 9.65 11.25
C ASN A 259 -4.25 10.79 12.12
N CYS A 260 -3.44 11.82 12.34
CA CYS A 260 -3.86 13.03 13.05
C CYS A 260 -4.97 13.76 12.28
N ALA A 261 -4.83 13.94 10.96
CA ALA A 261 -5.87 14.55 10.13
C ALA A 261 -7.20 13.77 10.20
N LYS A 262 -7.14 12.43 10.15
CA LYS A 262 -8.32 11.56 10.26
C LYS A 262 -8.98 11.69 11.64
N LYS A 263 -8.18 11.67 12.72
CA LYS A 263 -8.69 11.81 14.11
C LYS A 263 -9.26 13.21 14.35
N MET A 264 -8.64 14.26 13.81
CA MET A 264 -9.14 15.63 13.89
C MET A 264 -10.49 15.78 13.20
N ASN A 265 -10.65 15.21 12.00
CA ASN A 265 -11.92 15.22 11.29
C ASN A 265 -13.02 14.46 12.04
N ALA A 266 -12.69 13.31 12.63
CA ALA A 266 -13.62 12.53 13.45
C ALA A 266 -14.06 13.26 14.73
N LEU A 267 -13.19 14.07 15.34
CA LEU A 267 -13.53 14.83 16.56
C LEU A 267 -14.25 16.15 16.27
N LYS A 268 -14.06 16.75 15.09
CA LYS A 268 -14.80 17.95 14.65
C LYS A 268 -16.23 17.64 14.21
N ASN A 269 -16.43 16.44 13.65
CA ASN A 269 -17.71 15.95 13.15
C ASN A 269 -18.03 14.63 13.87
N PRO A 270 -18.46 14.69 15.14
CA PRO A 270 -18.69 13.51 15.98
C PRO A 270 -19.79 12.59 15.44
#